data_AF-A0A3S4I559-F1
#
_entry.id   AF-A0A3S4I559-F1
#
_cell.length_a   1.000
_cell.length_b   1.000
_cell.length_c   1.000
_cell.angle_alpha   90.00
_cell.angle_beta   90.00
_cell.angle_gamma   90.00
#
_symmetry.space_group_name_H-M   'P 1'
#
loop_
_entity.id
_entity.type
_entity.pdbx_description
1 polymer ?
#
loop_
_entity_poly.entity_id
_entity_poly.type
_entity_poly.pdbx_seq_one_letter_code
_entity_poly.pdbx_strand_id
1 'polypeptide(L)'
;MGLFRLPGFYWRELAYADAGEFRLAMERDEASQLEGLVRLLRARPDLLQTLRERRWRAAARIRQGSASLESLYEARLAAAHDRARRLA
;
A
#
# COMPACT_ATOMS: atom_id res chain seq x y z
N MET A 1 -2.50 9.54 -4.09
CA MET A 1 -3.89 9.71 -4.55
C MET A 1 -4.76 8.64 -3.91
N GLY A 2 -6.04 8.97 -3.66
CA GLY A 2 -7.01 8.07 -3.02
C GLY A 2 -6.68 7.70 -1.57
N LEU A 3 -7.49 6.80 -1.00
CA LEU A 3 -7.42 6.27 0.36
C LEU A 3 -6.02 5.74 0.72
N PHE A 4 -5.35 5.10 -0.25
CA PHE A 4 -4.06 4.43 -0.01
C PHE A 4 -2.85 5.33 -0.25
N ARG A 5 -3.08 6.60 -0.65
CA ARG A 5 -2.06 7.62 -0.90
C ARG A 5 -0.94 7.17 -1.85
N LEU A 6 -1.29 6.52 -2.96
CA LEU A 6 -0.31 6.10 -3.98
C LEU A 6 0.28 7.32 -4.72
N PRO A 7 1.61 7.50 -4.76
CA PRO A 7 2.27 8.51 -5.58
C PRO A 7 1.96 8.38 -7.07
N GLY A 8 1.77 9.51 -7.75
CA GLY A 8 1.38 9.54 -9.16
C GLY A 8 2.41 8.95 -10.13
N PHE A 9 3.70 8.97 -9.78
CA PHE A 9 4.77 8.41 -10.61
C PHE A 9 4.77 6.87 -10.68
N TYR A 10 3.95 6.19 -9.88
CA TYR A 10 3.84 4.73 -9.91
C TYR A 10 3.01 4.19 -11.07
N TRP A 11 2.33 5.04 -11.86
CA TRP A 11 1.46 4.59 -12.96
C TRP A 11 2.09 3.49 -13.84
N ARG A 12 3.37 3.66 -14.20
CA ARG A 12 4.10 2.71 -15.06
C ARG A 12 4.39 1.38 -14.36
N GLU A 13 4.80 1.45 -13.10
CA GLU A 13 5.08 0.26 -12.28
C GLU A 13 3.81 -0.55 -11.99
N LEU A 14 2.67 0.14 -11.89
CA LEU A 14 1.37 -0.47 -11.64
C LEU A 14 0.64 -0.88 -12.94
N ALA A 15 1.35 -0.90 -14.07
CA ALA A 15 0.84 -1.30 -15.38
C ALA A 15 -0.43 -0.54 -15.81
N TYR A 16 -0.45 0.78 -15.59
CA TYR A 16 -1.36 1.68 -16.30
C TYR A 16 -0.68 2.13 -17.60
N ALA A 17 -1.48 2.41 -18.63
CA ALA A 17 -1.01 2.88 -19.93
C ALA A 17 -0.30 4.23 -19.83
N ASP A 18 -0.84 5.14 -19.01
CA ASP A 18 -0.26 6.45 -18.74
C ASP A 18 -0.69 7.02 -17.37
N ALA A 19 -0.16 8.20 -17.02
CA ALA A 19 -0.47 8.88 -15.76
C ALA A 19 -1.93 9.38 -15.69
N GLY A 20 -2.56 9.65 -16.84
CA GLY A 20 -3.96 10.07 -16.93
C GLY A 20 -4.91 8.93 -16.59
N GLU A 21 -4.66 7.73 -17.13
CA GLU A 21 -5.43 6.52 -16.79
C GLU A 21 -5.32 6.21 -15.29
N PHE A 22 -4.10 6.27 -14.73
CA PHE A 22 -3.90 6.11 -13.29
C PHE A 22 -4.71 7.13 -12.49
N ARG A 23 -4.67 8.42 -12.87
CA ARG A 23 -5.42 9.47 -12.19
C ARG A 23 -6.93 9.20 -12.21
N LEU A 24 -7.48 8.89 -13.39
CA LEU A 24 -8.90 8.56 -13.54
C LEU A 24 -9.30 7.36 -12.69
N ALA A 25 -8.47 6.32 -12.64
CA ALA A 25 -8.70 5.16 -11.78
C ALA A 25 -8.71 5.55 -10.27
N MET A 26 -7.81 6.45 -9.84
CA MET A 26 -7.78 6.91 -8.45
C MET A 26 -8.95 7.83 -8.08
N GLU A 27 -9.53 8.54 -9.05
CA GLU A 27 -10.68 9.45 -8.87
C GLU A 27 -12.04 8.73 -8.94
N ARG A 28 -12.10 7.55 -9.55
CA ARG A 28 -13.37 6.86 -9.87
C ARG A 28 -14.14 6.40 -8.62
N ASP A 29 -13.53 5.54 -7.81
CA ASP A 29 -14.18 4.90 -6.67
C ASP A 29 -13.16 4.21 -5.75
N GLU A 30 -13.58 3.78 -4.56
CA GLU A 30 -12.73 3.08 -3.60
C GLU A 30 -12.22 1.72 -4.10
N ALA A 31 -13.01 1.02 -4.92
CA ALA A 31 -12.63 -0.28 -5.47
C ALA A 31 -11.44 -0.15 -6.44
N SER A 32 -11.40 0.93 -7.21
CA SER A 32 -10.33 1.26 -8.15
C SER A 32 -9.06 1.69 -7.42
N GLN A 33 -9.22 2.41 -6.31
CA GLN A 33 -8.12 2.73 -5.41
C GLN A 33 -7.54 1.47 -4.76
N LEU A 34 -8.40 0.52 -4.36
CA LEU A 34 -7.97 -0.78 -3.83
C LEU A 34 -7.24 -1.62 -4.88
N GLU A 35 -7.72 -1.64 -6.12
CA GLU A 35 -7.04 -2.31 -7.24
C GLU A 35 -5.63 -1.73 -7.46
N GLY A 36 -5.47 -0.41 -7.36
CA GLY A 36 -4.15 0.24 -7.39
C GLY A 36 -3.21 -0.27 -6.28
N LEU A 37 -3.73 -0.49 -5.06
CA LEU A 37 -2.96 -1.09 -3.96
C LEU A 37 -2.60 -2.55 -4.26
N VAL A 38 -3.53 -3.34 -4.79
CA VAL A 38 -3.28 -4.74 -5.17
C VAL A 38 -2.19 -4.82 -6.23
N ARG A 39 -2.22 -3.95 -7.24
CA ARG A 39 -1.16 -3.83 -8.25
C ARG A 39 0.19 -3.50 -7.62
N LEU A 40 0.23 -2.60 -6.63
CA LEU A 40 1.49 -2.27 -5.92
C LEU A 40 2.05 -3.50 -5.21
N LEU A 41 1.21 -4.25 -4.50
CA LEU A 41 1.64 -5.47 -3.80
C LEU A 41 2.12 -6.56 -4.77
N ARG A 42 1.56 -6.63 -5.99
CA ARG A 42 2.03 -7.52 -7.04
C ARG A 42 3.38 -7.07 -7.63
N ALA A 43 3.56 -5.76 -7.83
CA ALA A 43 4.81 -5.19 -8.34
C ALA A 43 5.97 -5.21 -7.31
N ARG A 44 5.64 -5.27 -6.02
CA ARG A 44 6.58 -5.29 -4.89
C ARG A 44 6.43 -6.60 -4.08
N PRO A 45 6.94 -7.74 -4.59
CA PRO A 45 6.82 -9.03 -3.90
C PRO A 45 7.50 -9.06 -2.53
N ASP A 46 8.54 -8.25 -2.33
CA ASP A 46 9.22 -8.02 -1.05
C ASP A 46 8.29 -7.36 -0.02
N LEU A 47 7.53 -6.34 -0.41
CA LEU A 47 6.50 -5.74 0.44
C LEU A 47 5.41 -6.76 0.78
N LEU A 48 4.94 -7.51 -0.22
CA LEU A 48 3.90 -8.52 0.00
C LEU A 48 4.38 -9.62 0.96
N GLN A 49 5.63 -10.08 0.81
CA GLN A 49 6.21 -11.09 1.69
C GLN A 49 6.33 -10.59 3.13
N THR A 50 6.83 -9.35 3.33
CA THR A 50 6.94 -8.78 4.68
C THR A 50 5.58 -8.62 5.36
N LEU A 51 4.52 -8.28 4.61
CA LEU A 51 3.15 -8.25 5.14
C LEU A 51 2.64 -9.64 5.52
N ARG A 52 2.86 -10.66 4.69
CA ARG A 52 2.47 -12.07 4.97
C ARG A 52 3.19 -12.63 6.20
N GLU A 53 4.48 -12.33 6.32
CA GLU A 53 5.33 -12.71 7.46
C GLU A 53 5.10 -11.82 8.70
N ARG A 54 4.21 -10.82 8.62
CA ARG A 54 3.92 -9.88 9.73
C ARG A 54 5.15 -9.11 10.20
N ARG A 55 6.11 -8.88 9.30
CA ARG A 55 7.33 -8.10 9.56
C ARG A 55 7.01 -6.62 9.42
N TRP A 56 6.21 -6.10 10.34
CA TRP A 56 5.62 -4.75 10.29
C TRP A 56 6.65 -3.64 10.10
N ARG A 57 7.79 -3.73 10.79
CA ARG A 57 8.91 -2.77 10.64
C ARG A 57 9.48 -2.76 9.22
N ALA A 58 9.68 -3.93 8.63
CA ALA A 58 10.21 -4.07 7.28
C ALA A 58 9.18 -3.56 6.25
N ALA A 59 7.92 -3.93 6.40
CA ALA A 59 6.82 -3.45 5.55
C ALA A 59 6.68 -1.91 5.62
N ALA A 60 6.78 -1.33 6.82
CA ALA A 60 6.75 0.11 7.03
C ALA A 60 7.89 0.84 6.32
N ARG A 61 9.11 0.29 6.40
CA ARG A 61 10.30 0.85 5.75
C ARG A 61 10.22 0.77 4.22
N ILE A 62 9.74 -0.34 3.67
CA ILE A 62 9.56 -0.49 2.21
C ILE A 62 8.50 0.50 1.70
N ARG A 63 7.41 0.68 2.45
CA ARG A 63 6.29 1.52 2.03
C ARG A 63 6.54 3.02 2.21
N GLN A 64 7.18 3.45 3.30
CA GLN A 64 7.36 4.88 3.62
C GLN A 64 8.81 5.37 3.51
N GLY A 65 9.78 4.48 3.25
CA GLY A 65 11.19 4.82 3.33
C GLY A 65 11.69 4.97 4.77
N SER A 66 12.85 5.61 4.95
CA SER A 66 13.53 5.77 6.25
C SER A 66 12.73 6.59 7.27
N ALA A 67 11.78 7.43 6.82
CA ALA A 67 10.89 8.22 7.69
C ALA A 67 9.85 7.36 8.45
N SER A 68 9.77 6.05 8.19
CA SER A 68 8.77 5.16 8.78
C SER A 68 8.92 4.95 10.30
N LEU A 69 10.10 5.24 10.87
CA LEU A 69 10.37 5.04 12.30
C LEU A 69 9.75 6.15 13.17
N GLU A 70 9.46 7.31 12.59
CA GLU A 70 8.88 8.45 13.31
C GLU A 70 7.34 8.45 13.30
N SER A 71 6.72 7.74 12.34
CA SER A 71 5.28 7.87 12.06
C SER A 71 4.37 6.87 12.81
N LEU A 72 4.91 6.09 13.76
CA LEU A 72 4.21 4.99 14.46
C LEU A 72 3.51 3.99 13.53
N TYR A 73 3.88 3.97 12.25
CA TYR A 73 3.14 3.24 11.23
C TYR A 73 3.21 1.73 11.42
N GLU A 74 4.36 1.23 11.84
CA GLU A 74 4.56 -0.16 12.27
C GLU A 74 3.56 -0.56 13.36
N ALA A 75 3.49 0.23 14.44
CA ALA A 75 2.61 -0.07 15.58
C ALA A 75 1.13 -0.04 15.17
N ARG A 76 0.75 0.89 14.30
CA ARG A 76 -0.62 0.98 13.76
C ARG A 76 -0.99 -0.22 12.87
N LEU A 77 -0.06 -0.70 12.04
CA LEU A 77 -0.25 -1.91 11.24
C LEU A 77 -0.43 -3.15 12.12
N ALA A 78 0.43 -3.32 13.12
CA ALA A 78 0.35 -4.43 14.07
C ALA A 78 -0.99 -4.44 14.82
N ALA A 79 -1.37 -3.29 15.40
CA ALA A 79 -2.62 -3.16 16.14
C ALA A 79 -3.86 -3.38 15.25
N ALA A 80 -3.84 -2.92 14.00
CA ALA A 80 -4.92 -3.13 13.05
C ALA A 80 -5.08 -4.62 12.69
N HIS A 81 -3.97 -5.33 12.46
CA HIS A 81 -3.98 -6.77 12.19
C HIS A 81 -4.55 -7.56 13.37
N ASP A 82 -4.13 -7.25 14.60
CA ASP A 82 -4.62 -7.93 15.80
C ASP A 82 -6.11 -7.65 16.04
N ARG A 83 -6.56 -6.43 15.77
CA ARG A 83 -7.99 -6.10 15.79
C ARG A 83 -8.77 -6.90 14.75
N ALA A 84 -8.29 -6.97 13.51
CA ALA A 84 -8.95 -7.72 12.45
C ALA A 84 -9.05 -9.21 12.79
N ARG A 85 -8.00 -9.80 13.35
CA ARG A 85 -8.00 -11.20 13.81
C ARG A 85 -9.00 -11.50 14.92
N ARG A 86 -9.34 -10.53 15.77
CA ARG A 86 -10.35 -10.69 16.83
C ARG A 86 -11.78 -10.58 16.32
N LEU A 87 -11.98 -9.97 15.15
CA LEU A 87 -13.29 -9.75 14.54
C LEU A 87 -13.66 -10.81 13.49
N ALA A 88 -12.72 -11.69 13.15
CA ALA A 88 -12.90 -12.82 12.23
C ALA A 88 -13.18 -14.10 13.03
#